data_AF-A0AA35PSA2-F1
#
_entry.id   AF-A0AA35PSA2-F1
#
_cell.length_a   1.000
_cell.length_b   1.000
_cell.length_c   1.000
_cell.angle_alpha   90.00
_cell.angle_beta   90.00
_cell.angle_gamma   90.00
#
_symmetry.space_group_name_H-M   'P 1'
#
loop_
_entity.id
_entity.type
_entity.pdbx_description
1 polymer ?
#
loop_
_entity_poly.entity_id
_entity_poly.type
_entity_poly.pdbx_seq_one_letter_code
_entity_poly.pdbx_strand_id
1 'polypeptide(L)'
;MPVTQALQGIKPPVHDQITELQNKIQLLEGDRKAYYETTQWNIKKNKESILQLRKENKKLHKTLAHLLAGEEKVIKAAFHEHPAEQGSVKNKTGEGAIQIINHRLCEKINQLNNLKHQVEMRKRRLEELQLQYGVKTKEITEMQEMEERNIEAAKTLRTLENRLEKARFKTDEAQRITGMYQKLKSHMQEQSLHFQNKLDAMEAEILRLRNELKDLESVNTEAQHARDTARAQLLNQEEIIYRERKVRDKKLKDLKKLTEEKRAQNERTERRSQKDRIPFGSDDVLKEPQVKKSTILKSKQAMFTAAEAFDKIRVATGVTNANDVMACFAAQEETFKHLEEMKNENEESLVRLKEERDVLQRELEHTKYSGEARKVGAQNLMKELRAHLQKEEKRRDATREELSKVNKVLLNAKTGVEHLASKVQHIKLIAALLLPN
;
A
#
# COMPACT_ATOMS: atom_id res chain seq x y z
N MET A 1 8.21 -148.34 -21.76
CA MET A 1 8.73 -149.41 -22.64
C MET A 1 8.22 -150.74 -22.08
N PRO A 2 7.77 -151.72 -22.87
CA PRO A 2 7.18 -151.67 -24.22
C PRO A 2 5.84 -152.45 -24.29
N VAL A 3 5.28 -152.45 -25.50
CA VAL A 3 4.15 -153.24 -26.01
C VAL A 3 4.40 -154.75 -25.81
N THR A 4 3.38 -155.51 -25.40
CA THR A 4 3.30 -156.95 -25.70
C THR A 4 1.85 -157.44 -25.70
N GLN A 5 1.31 -157.64 -26.90
CA GLN A 5 0.20 -158.53 -27.19
C GLN A 5 0.64 -159.99 -27.00
N ALA A 6 -0.35 -160.80 -26.58
CA ALA A 6 -0.56 -162.22 -26.84
C ALA A 6 0.60 -163.21 -26.62
N LEU A 7 0.33 -164.23 -25.81
CA LEU A 7 0.42 -165.65 -26.21
C LEU A 7 -0.21 -166.52 -25.10
N GLN A 8 -1.33 -167.16 -25.45
CA GLN A 8 -1.90 -168.27 -24.71
C GLN A 8 -1.05 -169.52 -24.95
N GLY A 9 -0.89 -170.35 -23.92
CA GLY A 9 -0.65 -171.77 -24.13
C GLY A 9 0.27 -172.43 -23.11
N ILE A 10 -0.37 -173.11 -22.14
CA ILE A 10 -0.13 -174.50 -21.70
C ILE A 10 -0.39 -174.57 -20.18
N LYS A 11 -1.54 -175.16 -19.80
CA LYS A 11 -2.00 -175.29 -18.42
C LYS A 11 -1.48 -176.58 -17.77
N PRO A 12 -0.85 -176.52 -16.59
CA PRO A 12 -0.54 -177.69 -15.74
C PRO A 12 -1.77 -178.17 -14.90
N PRO A 13 -1.71 -179.35 -14.22
CA PRO A 13 -2.87 -180.14 -13.74
C PRO A 13 -3.80 -179.47 -12.69
N VAL A 14 -5.06 -179.93 -12.66
CA VAL A 14 -6.21 -179.31 -11.95
C VAL A 14 -6.11 -179.31 -10.41
N HIS A 15 -5.36 -180.23 -9.79
CA HIS A 15 -5.33 -180.36 -8.33
C HIS A 15 -4.50 -179.26 -7.64
N ASP A 16 -3.36 -178.88 -8.22
CA ASP A 16 -2.52 -177.78 -7.72
C ASP A 16 -3.22 -176.42 -7.90
N GLN A 17 -4.08 -176.28 -8.92
CA GLN A 17 -4.90 -175.08 -9.10
C GLN A 17 -5.94 -174.93 -7.98
N ILE A 18 -6.44 -176.03 -7.40
CA ILE A 18 -7.45 -175.97 -6.32
C ILE A 18 -6.79 -175.57 -4.99
N THR A 19 -5.60 -176.09 -4.67
CA THR A 19 -4.88 -175.72 -3.44
C THR A 19 -4.31 -174.31 -3.52
N GLU A 20 -3.84 -173.86 -4.69
CA GLU A 20 -3.50 -172.45 -4.93
C GLU A 20 -4.71 -171.54 -4.74
N LEU A 21 -5.88 -171.91 -5.28
CA LEU A 21 -7.10 -171.11 -5.13
C LEU A 21 -7.58 -171.05 -3.68
N GLN A 22 -7.49 -172.14 -2.91
CA GLN A 22 -7.86 -172.15 -1.49
C GLN A 22 -6.91 -171.29 -0.63
N ASN A 23 -5.59 -171.38 -0.85
CA ASN A 23 -4.62 -170.51 -0.17
C ASN A 23 -4.81 -169.03 -0.57
N LYS A 24 -5.15 -168.78 -1.83
CA LYS A 24 -5.47 -167.43 -2.32
C LYS A 24 -6.75 -166.87 -1.70
N ILE A 25 -7.77 -167.71 -1.47
CA ILE A 25 -8.98 -167.29 -0.76
C ILE A 25 -8.67 -166.97 0.71
N GLN A 26 -7.92 -167.81 1.44
CA GLN A 26 -7.55 -167.50 2.83
C GLN A 26 -6.69 -166.24 2.95
N LEU A 27 -5.75 -166.01 2.03
CA LEU A 27 -4.95 -164.78 2.00
C LEU A 27 -5.84 -163.56 1.73
N LEU A 28 -6.77 -163.65 0.78
CA LEU A 28 -7.74 -162.59 0.49
C LEU A 28 -8.70 -162.33 1.66
N GLU A 29 -9.09 -163.35 2.41
CA GLU A 29 -9.91 -163.22 3.62
C GLU A 29 -9.12 -162.59 4.78
N GLY A 30 -7.84 -162.96 4.94
CA GLY A 30 -6.91 -162.34 5.88
C GLY A 30 -6.66 -160.87 5.56
N ASP A 31 -6.38 -160.55 4.30
CA ASP A 31 -6.21 -159.18 3.81
C ASP A 31 -7.49 -158.37 3.97
N ARG A 32 -8.66 -158.94 3.63
CA ARG A 32 -9.95 -158.27 3.84
C ARG A 32 -10.21 -157.97 5.31
N LYS A 33 -9.85 -158.88 6.22
CA LYS A 33 -9.98 -158.67 7.67
C LYS A 33 -8.99 -157.61 8.17
N ALA A 34 -7.71 -157.67 7.78
CA ALA A 34 -6.70 -156.68 8.13
C ALA A 34 -7.04 -155.28 7.57
N TYR A 35 -7.56 -155.20 6.34
CA TYR A 35 -8.06 -153.95 5.75
C TYR A 35 -9.25 -153.41 6.54
N TYR A 36 -10.21 -154.25 6.91
CA TYR A 36 -11.36 -153.81 7.70
C TYR A 36 -10.93 -153.30 9.08
N GLU A 37 -10.06 -154.03 9.78
CA GLU A 37 -9.52 -153.63 11.09
C GLU A 37 -8.70 -152.34 11.00
N THR A 38 -7.84 -152.20 9.98
CA THR A 38 -7.06 -150.98 9.72
C THR A 38 -7.96 -149.80 9.38
N THR A 39 -9.02 -150.01 8.60
CA THR A 39 -9.99 -148.97 8.24
C THR A 39 -10.80 -148.55 9.46
N GLN A 40 -11.26 -149.49 10.29
CA GLN A 40 -11.96 -149.19 11.54
C GLN A 40 -11.05 -148.47 12.54
N TRP A 41 -9.78 -148.88 12.65
CA TRP A 41 -8.79 -148.19 13.47
C TRP A 41 -8.52 -146.76 12.97
N ASN A 42 -8.34 -146.58 11.66
CA ASN A 42 -8.19 -145.25 11.03
C ASN A 42 -9.42 -144.38 11.24
N ILE A 43 -10.64 -144.93 11.10
CA ILE A 43 -11.89 -144.21 11.40
C ILE A 43 -11.92 -143.78 12.87
N LYS A 44 -11.52 -144.66 13.79
CA LYS A 44 -11.47 -144.34 15.23
C LYS A 44 -10.44 -143.25 15.53
N LYS A 45 -9.22 -143.35 14.97
CA LYS A 45 -8.17 -142.34 15.08
C LYS A 45 -8.60 -140.99 14.49
N ASN A 46 -9.25 -141.00 13.32
CA ASN A 46 -9.79 -139.79 12.70
C ASN A 46 -10.91 -139.17 13.54
N LYS A 47 -11.82 -139.98 14.12
CA LYS A 47 -12.84 -139.49 15.06
C LYS A 47 -12.21 -138.85 16.30
N GLU A 48 -11.17 -139.45 16.86
CA GLU A 48 -10.43 -138.89 18.01
C GLU A 48 -9.72 -137.58 17.64
N SER A 49 -9.08 -137.49 16.47
CA SER A 49 -8.44 -136.27 15.98
C SER A 49 -9.45 -135.14 15.73
N ILE A 50 -10.61 -135.44 15.13
CA ILE A 50 -11.70 -134.46 14.95
C ILE A 50 -12.19 -133.95 16.32
N LEU A 51 -12.32 -134.83 17.32
CA LEU A 51 -12.71 -134.42 18.67
C LEU A 51 -11.66 -133.53 19.34
N GLN A 52 -10.36 -133.81 19.14
CA GLN A 52 -9.27 -132.96 19.62
C GLN A 52 -9.31 -131.58 18.95
N LEU A 53 -9.40 -131.52 17.62
CA LEU A 53 -9.48 -130.26 16.86
C LEU A 53 -10.71 -129.44 17.23
N ARG A 54 -11.86 -130.08 17.51
CA ARG A 54 -13.06 -129.40 18.01
C ARG A 54 -12.85 -128.83 19.42
N LYS A 55 -12.19 -129.57 20.31
CA LYS A 55 -11.83 -129.09 21.64
C LYS A 55 -10.84 -127.92 21.56
N GLU A 56 -9.87 -127.97 20.66
CA GLU A 56 -8.90 -126.91 20.41
C GLU A 56 -9.56 -125.67 19.81
N ASN A 57 -10.41 -125.81 18.80
CA ASN A 57 -11.21 -124.69 18.28
C ASN A 57 -12.08 -124.06 19.38
N LYS A 58 -12.72 -124.89 20.22
CA LYS A 58 -13.49 -124.38 21.35
C LYS A 58 -12.62 -123.65 22.37
N LYS A 59 -11.37 -124.09 22.60
CA LYS A 59 -10.40 -123.38 23.43
C LYS A 59 -9.97 -122.07 22.78
N LEU A 60 -9.63 -122.06 21.49
CA LEU A 60 -9.22 -120.87 20.73
C LEU A 60 -10.31 -119.81 20.67
N HIS A 61 -11.58 -120.21 20.47
CA HIS A 61 -12.70 -119.28 20.54
C HIS A 61 -12.88 -118.70 21.95
N LYS A 62 -12.69 -119.51 23.00
CA LYS A 62 -12.73 -119.02 24.39
C LYS A 62 -11.58 -118.06 24.69
N THR A 63 -10.37 -118.34 24.23
CA THR A 63 -9.21 -117.45 24.42
C THR A 63 -9.39 -116.15 23.64
N LEU A 64 -9.89 -116.21 22.41
CA LEU A 64 -10.21 -115.02 21.62
C LEU A 64 -11.29 -114.17 22.28
N ALA A 65 -12.38 -114.79 22.76
CA ALA A 65 -13.44 -114.09 23.49
C ALA A 65 -12.92 -113.45 24.79
N HIS A 66 -12.01 -114.12 25.51
CA HIS A 66 -11.39 -113.57 26.71
C HIS A 66 -10.49 -112.37 26.40
N LEU A 67 -9.70 -112.41 25.31
CA LEU A 67 -8.85 -111.29 24.88
C LEU A 67 -9.69 -110.08 24.46
N LEU A 68 -10.73 -110.29 23.64
CA LEU A 68 -11.64 -109.22 23.22
C LEU A 68 -12.41 -108.61 24.41
N ALA A 69 -12.86 -109.44 25.35
CA ALA A 69 -13.51 -108.96 26.57
C ALA A 69 -12.52 -108.21 27.50
N GLY A 70 -11.24 -108.59 27.49
CA GLY A 70 -10.16 -107.89 28.19
C GLY A 70 -9.92 -106.49 27.60
N GLU A 71 -9.77 -106.39 26.28
CA GLU A 71 -9.63 -105.11 25.57
C GLU A 71 -10.84 -104.20 25.78
N GLU A 72 -12.06 -104.74 25.72
CA GLU A 72 -13.28 -103.96 25.96
C GLU A 72 -13.35 -103.41 27.40
N LYS A 73 -12.90 -104.18 28.39
CA LYS A 73 -12.81 -103.72 29.79
C LYS A 73 -11.78 -102.61 29.97
N VAL A 74 -10.62 -102.72 29.33
CA VAL A 74 -9.56 -101.69 29.38
C VAL A 74 -10.05 -100.40 28.73
N ILE A 75 -10.70 -100.48 27.56
CA ILE A 75 -11.30 -99.32 26.90
C ILE A 75 -12.39 -98.70 27.80
N LYS A 76 -13.26 -99.51 28.40
CA LYS A 76 -14.30 -99.00 29.31
C LYS A 76 -13.73 -98.31 30.55
N ALA A 77 -12.63 -98.81 31.12
CA ALA A 77 -11.96 -98.19 32.26
C ALA A 77 -11.28 -96.88 31.88
N ALA A 78 -10.60 -96.83 30.73
CA ALA A 78 -9.88 -95.64 30.26
C ALA A 78 -10.81 -94.46 29.91
N PHE A 79 -12.02 -94.73 29.39
CA PHE A 79 -13.00 -93.70 29.01
C PHE A 79 -14.14 -93.51 30.02
N HIS A 80 -13.97 -93.91 31.28
CA HIS A 80 -15.03 -93.77 32.29
C HIS A 80 -15.49 -92.33 32.50
N GLU A 81 -14.56 -91.37 32.45
CA GLU A 81 -14.83 -89.93 32.61
C GLU A 81 -15.24 -89.23 31.29
N HIS A 82 -15.17 -89.94 30.16
CA HIS A 82 -15.41 -89.38 28.83
C HIS A 82 -16.44 -90.21 28.02
N PRO A 83 -17.73 -90.13 28.38
CA PRO A 83 -18.77 -90.98 27.79
C PRO A 83 -19.02 -90.72 26.30
N ALA A 84 -18.80 -89.49 25.82
CA ALA A 84 -18.94 -89.13 24.41
C ALA A 84 -17.83 -89.76 23.53
N GLU A 85 -16.63 -89.90 24.08
CA GLU A 85 -15.51 -90.55 23.41
C GLU A 85 -15.67 -92.05 23.46
N GLN A 86 -16.09 -92.59 24.61
CA GLN A 86 -16.40 -94.00 24.83
C GLN A 86 -17.34 -94.59 23.77
N GLY A 87 -18.39 -93.87 23.38
CA GLY A 87 -19.34 -94.34 22.35
C GLY A 87 -18.72 -94.55 20.97
N SER A 88 -17.64 -93.84 20.65
CA SER A 88 -16.99 -93.87 19.33
C SER A 88 -15.92 -94.95 19.19
N VAL A 89 -15.48 -95.47 20.35
CA VAL A 89 -14.49 -96.54 20.50
C VAL A 89 -15.07 -97.87 20.93
N LYS A 90 -16.38 -97.92 21.20
CA LYS A 90 -17.12 -99.13 21.53
C LYS A 90 -17.00 -100.14 20.37
N ASN A 91 -16.57 -101.37 20.69
CA ASN A 91 -16.38 -102.50 19.76
C ASN A 91 -15.16 -102.43 18.83
N LYS A 92 -14.18 -101.56 19.10
CA LYS A 92 -12.92 -101.49 18.34
C LYS A 92 -11.78 -102.11 19.14
N THR A 93 -10.75 -102.61 18.44
CA THR A 93 -9.51 -103.05 19.07
C THR A 93 -8.78 -101.86 19.71
N GLY A 94 -7.91 -102.13 20.69
CA GLY A 94 -7.15 -101.08 21.39
C GLY A 94 -6.39 -100.13 20.46
N GLU A 95 -5.81 -100.64 19.37
CA GLU A 95 -5.10 -99.83 18.36
C GLU A 95 -6.04 -98.94 17.56
N GLY A 96 -7.19 -99.47 17.13
CA GLY A 96 -8.21 -98.69 16.43
C GLY A 96 -8.80 -97.59 17.32
N ALA A 97 -8.86 -97.84 18.63
CA ALA A 97 -9.27 -96.83 19.60
C ALA A 97 -8.31 -95.65 19.71
N ILE A 98 -7.01 -95.95 19.79
CA ILE A 98 -5.96 -94.94 19.81
C ILE A 98 -6.00 -94.08 18.54
N GLN A 99 -6.17 -94.69 17.36
CA GLN A 99 -6.23 -93.95 16.09
C GLN A 99 -7.37 -92.93 16.03
N ILE A 100 -8.56 -93.28 16.53
CA ILE A 100 -9.74 -92.39 16.53
C ILE A 100 -9.55 -91.23 17.48
N ILE A 101 -9.02 -91.50 18.67
CA ILE A 101 -8.74 -90.44 19.64
C ILE A 101 -7.62 -89.53 19.14
N ASN A 102 -6.57 -90.09 18.54
CA ASN A 102 -5.51 -89.30 17.90
C ASN A 102 -6.06 -88.42 16.78
N HIS A 103 -6.95 -88.94 15.94
CA HIS A 103 -7.58 -88.14 14.89
C HIS A 103 -8.39 -86.97 15.48
N ARG A 104 -9.21 -87.23 16.49
CA ARG A 104 -9.97 -86.18 17.21
C ARG A 104 -9.08 -85.17 17.90
N LEU A 105 -7.99 -85.63 18.51
CA LEU A 105 -6.99 -84.77 19.12
C LEU A 105 -6.37 -83.86 18.06
N CYS A 106 -6.04 -84.39 16.88
CA CYS A 106 -5.56 -83.59 15.75
C CYS A 106 -6.61 -82.56 15.30
N GLU A 107 -7.89 -82.93 15.20
CA GLU A 107 -8.97 -81.99 14.89
C GLU A 107 -9.08 -80.87 15.93
N LYS A 108 -8.98 -81.21 17.22
CA LYS A 108 -9.02 -80.24 18.32
C LYS A 108 -7.80 -79.33 18.34
N ILE A 109 -6.61 -79.87 18.09
CA ILE A 109 -5.38 -79.09 17.92
C ILE A 109 -5.51 -78.13 16.73
N ASN A 110 -6.05 -78.58 15.60
CA ASN A 110 -6.28 -77.73 14.43
C ASN A 110 -7.30 -76.62 14.72
N GLN A 111 -8.40 -76.93 15.43
CA GLN A 111 -9.38 -75.93 15.89
C GLN A 111 -8.72 -74.89 16.81
N LEU A 112 -7.90 -75.33 17.76
CA LEU A 112 -7.18 -74.46 18.69
C LEU A 112 -6.15 -73.59 17.95
N ASN A 113 -5.39 -74.15 17.01
CA ASN A 113 -4.43 -73.41 16.19
C ASN A 113 -5.12 -72.34 15.33
N ASN A 114 -6.27 -72.66 14.74
CA ASN A 114 -7.08 -71.69 14.01
C ASN A 114 -7.56 -70.55 14.93
N LEU A 115 -8.09 -70.88 16.12
CA LEU A 115 -8.49 -69.86 17.09
C LEU A 115 -7.33 -68.98 17.55
N LYS A 116 -6.16 -69.57 17.83
CA LYS A 116 -4.93 -68.82 18.14
C LYS A 116 -4.54 -67.86 17.02
N HIS A 117 -4.56 -68.34 15.77
CA HIS A 117 -4.28 -67.50 14.61
C HIS A 117 -5.28 -66.33 14.49
N GLN A 118 -6.58 -66.60 14.68
CA GLN A 118 -7.59 -65.54 14.65
C GLN A 118 -7.41 -64.52 15.78
N VAL A 119 -7.07 -64.95 16.99
CA VAL A 119 -6.76 -64.04 18.11
C VAL A 119 -5.56 -63.17 17.76
N GLU A 120 -4.51 -63.76 17.20
CA GLU A 120 -3.31 -63.03 16.80
C GLU A 120 -3.58 -62.01 15.68
N MET A 121 -4.41 -62.38 14.70
CA MET A 121 -4.86 -61.45 13.66
C MET A 121 -5.66 -60.28 14.24
N ARG A 122 -6.55 -60.55 15.20
CA ARG A 122 -7.33 -59.50 15.87
C ARG A 122 -6.45 -58.59 16.74
N LYS A 123 -5.44 -59.13 17.42
CA LYS A 123 -4.46 -58.36 18.19
C LYS A 123 -3.66 -57.42 17.30
N ARG A 124 -3.07 -57.93 16.22
CA ARG A 124 -2.37 -57.09 15.22
C ARG A 124 -3.27 -55.99 14.67
N ARG A 125 -4.53 -56.32 14.37
CA ARG A 125 -5.49 -55.32 13.89
C ARG A 125 -5.80 -54.25 14.95
N LEU A 126 -5.87 -54.62 16.22
CA LEU A 126 -6.07 -53.67 17.31
C LEU A 126 -4.85 -52.74 17.48
N GLU A 127 -3.64 -53.29 17.42
CA GLU A 127 -2.39 -52.51 17.46
C GLU A 127 -2.29 -51.52 16.29
N GLU A 128 -2.61 -51.96 15.08
CA GLU A 128 -2.72 -51.08 13.90
C GLU A 128 -3.70 -49.94 14.14
N LEU A 129 -4.89 -50.24 14.68
CA LEU A 129 -5.93 -49.24 14.91
C LEU A 129 -5.53 -48.26 16.03
N GLN A 130 -4.87 -48.75 17.09
CA GLN A 130 -4.32 -47.92 18.16
C GLN A 130 -3.22 -46.99 17.63
N LEU A 131 -2.34 -47.48 16.75
CA LEU A 131 -1.33 -46.67 16.10
C LEU A 131 -1.97 -45.58 15.23
N GLN A 132 -2.96 -45.92 14.41
CA GLN A 132 -3.70 -44.96 13.59
C GLN A 132 -4.39 -43.90 14.45
N TYR A 133 -5.02 -44.30 15.56
CA TYR A 133 -5.64 -43.37 16.50
C TYR A 133 -4.60 -42.43 17.13
N GLY A 134 -3.44 -42.96 17.53
CA GLY A 134 -2.33 -42.17 18.06
C GLY A 134 -1.81 -41.14 17.05
N VAL A 135 -1.63 -41.53 15.79
CA VAL A 135 -1.24 -40.61 14.71
C VAL A 135 -2.30 -39.54 14.49
N LYS A 136 -3.58 -39.90 14.38
CA LYS A 136 -4.68 -38.95 14.20
C LYS A 136 -4.81 -37.97 15.34
N THR A 137 -4.59 -38.42 16.58
CA THR A 137 -4.61 -37.55 17.76
C THR A 137 -3.48 -36.53 17.70
N LYS A 138 -2.28 -36.95 17.29
CA LYS A 138 -1.14 -36.03 17.09
C LYS A 138 -1.39 -35.03 15.97
N GLU A 139 -1.94 -35.46 14.84
CA GLU A 139 -2.32 -34.56 13.74
C GLU A 139 -3.33 -33.49 14.21
N ILE A 140 -4.32 -33.87 15.02
CA ILE A 140 -5.30 -32.93 15.58
C ILE A 140 -4.61 -31.92 16.50
N THR A 141 -3.73 -32.36 17.40
CA THR A 141 -3.01 -31.44 18.30
C THR A 141 -2.08 -30.50 17.54
N GLU A 142 -1.38 -31.00 16.52
CA GLU A 142 -0.51 -30.18 15.68
C GLU A 142 -1.31 -29.13 14.90
N MET A 143 -2.49 -29.48 14.37
CA MET A 143 -3.38 -28.50 13.72
C MET A 143 -3.85 -27.42 14.69
N GLN A 144 -4.21 -27.78 15.92
CA GLN A 144 -4.61 -26.82 16.96
C GLN A 144 -3.48 -25.86 17.31
N GLU A 145 -2.26 -26.37 17.53
CA GLU A 145 -1.08 -25.52 17.77
C GLU A 145 -0.80 -24.57 16.60
N MET A 146 -0.98 -25.03 15.35
CA MET A 146 -0.83 -24.20 14.16
C MET A 146 -1.91 -23.12 14.07
N GLU A 147 -3.16 -23.43 14.42
CA GLU A 147 -4.24 -22.44 14.50
C GLU A 147 -3.96 -21.38 15.58
N GLU A 148 -3.48 -21.79 16.76
CA GLU A 148 -3.09 -20.86 17.84
C GLU A 148 -1.95 -19.94 17.40
N ARG A 149 -0.89 -20.50 16.77
CA ARG A 149 0.21 -19.71 16.19
C ARG A 149 -0.29 -18.72 15.13
N ASN A 150 -1.24 -19.13 14.29
CA ASN A 150 -1.84 -18.25 13.27
C ASN A 150 -2.65 -17.12 13.92
N ILE A 151 -3.39 -17.40 15.00
CA ILE A 151 -4.13 -16.38 15.75
C ILE A 151 -3.16 -15.39 16.42
N GLU A 152 -2.08 -15.88 17.01
CA GLU A 152 -1.02 -15.03 17.58
C GLU A 152 -0.35 -14.17 16.51
N ALA A 153 0.01 -14.75 15.36
CA ALA A 153 0.55 -14.03 14.21
C ALA A 153 -0.45 -12.97 13.68
N ALA A 154 -1.74 -13.27 13.65
CA ALA A 154 -2.76 -12.29 13.26
C ALA A 154 -2.88 -11.14 14.29
N LYS A 155 -2.79 -11.44 15.59
CA LYS A 155 -2.76 -10.41 16.64
C LYS A 155 -1.53 -9.52 16.51
N THR A 156 -0.33 -10.11 16.32
CA THR A 156 0.90 -9.34 16.14
C THR A 156 0.83 -8.48 14.88
N LEU A 157 0.34 -9.02 13.76
CA LEU A 157 0.10 -8.27 12.52
C LEU A 157 -0.83 -7.06 12.75
N ARG A 158 -1.98 -7.27 13.40
CA ARG A 158 -2.92 -6.17 13.73
C ARG A 158 -2.28 -5.10 14.63
N THR A 159 -1.47 -5.50 15.61
CA THR A 159 -0.75 -4.54 16.46
C THR A 159 0.32 -3.75 15.70
N LEU A 160 1.03 -4.40 14.76
CA LEU A 160 2.00 -3.74 13.89
C LEU A 160 1.31 -2.76 12.93
N GLU A 161 0.18 -3.14 12.33
CA GLU A 161 -0.64 -2.26 11.49
C GLU A 161 -1.10 -1.02 12.26
N ASN A 162 -1.66 -1.20 13.46
CA ASN A 162 -2.06 -0.08 14.33
C ASN A 162 -0.87 0.83 14.69
N ARG A 163 0.31 0.26 14.92
CA ARG A 163 1.52 1.04 15.22
C ARG A 163 2.00 1.82 14.00
N LEU A 164 1.91 1.23 12.82
CA LEU A 164 2.26 1.85 11.54
C LEU A 164 1.28 2.99 11.20
N GLU A 165 -0.02 2.80 11.39
CA GLU A 165 -1.02 3.85 11.20
C GLU A 165 -0.80 5.03 12.17
N LYS A 166 -0.51 4.74 13.45
CA LYS A 166 -0.11 5.78 14.43
C LYS A 166 1.16 6.52 14.00
N ALA A 167 2.14 5.84 13.43
CA ALA A 167 3.36 6.48 12.92
C ALA A 167 3.08 7.36 11.70
N ARG A 168 2.21 6.92 10.78
CA ARG A 168 1.74 7.71 9.64
C ARG A 168 1.01 8.97 10.09
N PHE A 169 0.04 8.83 10.99
CA PHE A 169 -0.69 9.97 11.55
C PHE A 169 0.24 11.00 12.20
N LYS A 170 1.23 10.56 12.98
CA LYS A 170 2.26 11.45 13.56
C LYS A 170 3.13 12.13 12.50
N THR A 171 3.42 11.44 11.40
CA THR A 171 4.22 11.99 10.30
C THR A 171 3.43 13.06 9.56
N ASP A 172 2.16 12.80 9.25
CA ASP A 172 1.27 13.75 8.60
C ASP A 172 1.04 14.99 9.48
N GLU A 173 0.88 14.79 10.79
CA GLU A 173 0.81 15.87 11.78
C GLU A 173 2.09 16.72 11.75
N ALA A 174 3.26 16.08 11.81
CA ALA A 174 4.54 16.76 11.78
C ALA A 174 4.75 17.52 10.47
N GLN A 175 4.33 16.97 9.34
CA GLN A 175 4.36 17.66 8.04
C GLN A 175 3.44 18.87 8.02
N ARG A 176 2.22 18.76 8.55
CA ARG A 176 1.29 19.89 8.67
C ARG A 176 1.85 21.00 9.55
N ILE A 177 2.38 20.65 10.72
CA ILE A 177 3.02 21.59 11.65
C ILE A 177 4.22 22.27 10.97
N THR A 178 5.08 21.49 10.31
CA THR A 178 6.24 22.02 9.58
C THR A 178 5.82 22.97 8.47
N GLY A 179 4.79 22.62 7.69
CA GLY A 179 4.25 23.48 6.64
C GLY A 179 3.68 24.79 7.21
N MET A 180 3.07 24.76 8.38
CA MET A 180 2.61 25.98 9.07
C MET A 180 3.79 26.86 9.51
N TYR A 181 4.84 26.27 10.11
CA TYR A 181 6.04 27.01 10.50
C TYR A 181 6.80 27.59 9.30
N GLN A 182 6.84 26.87 8.17
CA GLN A 182 7.42 27.39 6.94
C GLN A 182 6.66 28.60 6.42
N LYS A 183 5.31 28.55 6.38
CA LYS A 183 4.48 29.70 6.01
C LYS A 183 4.69 30.88 6.95
N LEU A 184 4.73 30.64 8.26
CA LEU A 184 5.01 31.67 9.25
C LEU A 184 6.39 32.30 9.03
N LYS A 185 7.40 31.48 8.77
CA LYS A 185 8.76 31.95 8.44
C LYS A 185 8.75 32.84 7.20
N SER A 186 8.13 32.39 6.11
CA SER A 186 8.02 33.19 4.88
C SER A 186 7.34 34.53 5.14
N HIS A 187 6.22 34.55 5.88
CA HIS A 187 5.53 35.78 6.23
C HIS A 187 6.40 36.72 7.07
N MET A 188 7.13 36.20 8.07
CA MET A 188 8.05 37.02 8.88
C MET A 188 9.22 37.56 8.04
N GLN A 189 9.71 36.80 7.07
CA GLN A 189 10.75 37.26 6.14
C GLN A 189 10.24 38.39 5.23
N GLU A 190 9.03 38.26 4.69
CA GLU A 190 8.37 39.32 3.91
C GLU A 190 8.16 40.59 4.75
N GLN A 191 7.68 40.44 5.99
CA GLN A 191 7.51 41.57 6.91
C GLN A 191 8.85 42.24 7.24
N SER A 192 9.90 41.46 7.48
CA SER A 192 11.24 42.00 7.73
C SER A 192 11.74 42.84 6.56
N LEU A 193 11.52 42.40 5.31
CA LEU A 193 11.89 43.16 4.12
C LEU A 193 11.06 44.44 4.01
N HIS A 194 9.75 44.37 4.27
CA HIS A 194 8.87 45.53 4.24
C HIS A 194 9.26 46.60 5.28
N PHE A 195 9.63 46.17 6.50
CA PHE A 195 10.10 47.09 7.54
C PHE A 195 11.41 47.77 7.14
N GLN A 196 12.36 47.04 6.54
CA GLN A 196 13.60 47.64 6.06
C GLN A 196 13.34 48.72 5.01
N ASN A 197 12.51 48.42 4.00
CA ASN A 197 12.14 49.40 2.97
C ASN A 197 11.48 50.65 3.57
N LYS A 198 10.64 50.48 4.60
CA LYS A 198 10.00 51.60 5.30
C LYS A 198 11.00 52.42 6.12
N LEU A 199 11.99 51.78 6.75
CA LEU A 199 13.07 52.48 7.44
C LEU A 199 13.91 53.28 6.45
N ASP A 200 14.33 52.67 5.35
CA ASP A 200 15.14 53.34 4.31
C ASP A 200 14.38 54.56 3.73
N ALA A 201 13.07 54.44 3.50
CA ALA A 201 12.23 55.56 3.06
C ALA A 201 12.13 56.69 4.10
N MET A 202 11.98 56.35 5.39
CA MET A 202 11.99 57.35 6.47
C MET A 202 13.36 58.00 6.62
N GLU A 203 14.46 57.26 6.48
CA GLU A 203 15.82 57.80 6.51
C GLU A 203 16.07 58.76 5.34
N ALA A 204 15.63 58.40 4.13
CA ALA A 204 15.69 59.27 2.97
C ALA A 204 14.92 60.58 3.19
N GLU A 205 13.73 60.51 3.78
CA GLU A 205 12.93 61.71 4.09
C GLU A 205 13.59 62.58 5.16
N ILE A 206 14.19 61.97 6.20
CA ILE A 206 14.97 62.71 7.21
C ILE A 206 16.15 63.42 6.57
N LEU A 207 16.86 62.77 5.63
CA LEU A 207 17.97 63.40 4.91
C LEU A 207 17.49 64.55 4.02
N ARG A 208 16.36 64.37 3.32
CA ARG A 208 15.73 65.44 2.51
C ARG A 208 15.39 66.65 3.37
N LEU A 209 14.70 66.43 4.50
CA LEU A 209 14.33 67.50 5.44
C LEU A 209 15.54 68.18 6.08
N ARG A 210 16.63 67.44 6.36
CA ARG A 210 17.87 68.03 6.86
C ARG A 210 18.55 68.92 5.82
N ASN A 211 18.53 68.53 4.54
CA ASN A 211 19.07 69.37 3.48
C ASN A 211 18.20 70.62 3.28
N GLU A 212 16.87 70.46 3.25
CA GLU A 212 15.94 71.59 3.15
C GLU A 212 16.10 72.57 4.33
N LEU A 213 16.33 72.06 5.54
CA LEU A 213 16.61 72.90 6.71
C LEU A 213 17.94 73.66 6.57
N LYS A 214 19.00 73.03 6.06
CA LYS A 214 20.27 73.73 5.78
C LYS A 214 20.11 74.81 4.71
N ASP A 215 19.37 74.53 3.66
CA ASP A 215 19.10 75.50 2.60
C ASP A 215 18.32 76.69 3.18
N LEU A 216 17.31 76.43 4.02
CA LEU A 216 16.55 77.48 4.69
C LEU A 216 17.40 78.29 5.69
N GLU A 217 18.30 77.65 6.42
CA GLU A 217 19.28 78.33 7.27
C GLU A 217 20.19 79.26 6.45
N SER A 218 20.66 78.82 5.27
CA SER A 218 21.46 79.66 4.37
C SER A 218 20.69 80.87 3.85
N VAL A 219 19.43 80.69 3.44
CA VAL A 219 18.56 81.79 3.01
C VAL A 219 18.30 82.76 4.17
N ASN A 220 18.13 82.25 5.40
CA ASN A 220 17.93 83.09 6.58
C ASN A 220 19.19 83.90 6.93
N THR A 221 20.39 83.31 6.85
CA THR A 221 21.64 84.06 7.09
C THR A 221 21.85 85.12 6.01
N GLU A 222 21.59 84.81 4.74
CA GLU A 222 21.60 85.80 3.65
C GLU A 222 20.60 86.93 3.88
N ALA A 223 19.36 86.62 4.29
CA ALA A 223 18.35 87.61 4.61
C ALA A 223 18.75 88.50 5.81
N GLN A 224 19.38 87.92 6.84
CA GLN A 224 19.93 88.68 7.97
C GLN A 224 21.07 89.59 7.54
N HIS A 225 22.00 89.10 6.72
CA HIS A 225 23.08 89.90 6.16
C HIS A 225 22.56 91.04 5.28
N ALA A 226 21.56 90.79 4.43
CA ALA A 226 20.92 91.81 3.61
C ALA A 226 20.24 92.88 4.48
N ARG A 227 19.52 92.48 5.53
CA ARG A 227 18.89 93.40 6.49
C ARG A 227 19.92 94.26 7.21
N ASP A 228 20.99 93.65 7.72
CA ASP A 228 22.03 94.37 8.47
C ASP A 228 22.81 95.33 7.56
N THR A 229 23.05 94.94 6.30
CA THR A 229 23.63 95.80 5.26
C THR A 229 22.73 96.99 4.96
N ALA A 230 21.44 96.76 4.75
CA ALA A 230 20.46 97.84 4.51
C ALA A 230 20.38 98.79 5.71
N ARG A 231 20.41 98.26 6.94
CA ARG A 231 20.41 99.08 8.16
C ARG A 231 21.68 99.92 8.29
N ALA A 232 22.85 99.36 7.98
CA ALA A 232 24.11 100.09 7.97
C ALA A 232 24.13 101.19 6.90
N GLN A 233 23.62 100.89 5.69
CA GLN A 233 23.47 101.89 4.62
C GLN A 233 22.53 103.02 5.03
N LEU A 234 21.40 102.71 5.68
CA LEU A 234 20.45 103.69 6.18
C LEU A 234 21.09 104.59 7.24
N LEU A 235 21.79 104.03 8.23
CA LEU A 235 22.51 104.81 9.25
C LEU A 235 23.57 105.73 8.64
N ASN A 236 24.33 105.24 7.65
CA ASN A 236 25.31 106.05 6.94
C ASN A 236 24.65 107.21 6.18
N GLN A 237 23.53 106.96 5.50
CA GLN A 237 22.76 108.01 4.80
C GLN A 237 22.18 109.03 5.79
N GLU A 238 21.63 108.59 6.92
CA GLU A 238 21.15 109.47 7.99
C GLU A 238 22.28 110.36 8.53
N GLU A 239 23.48 109.80 8.74
CA GLU A 239 24.64 110.57 9.18
C GLU A 239 25.08 111.59 8.12
N ILE A 240 25.10 111.22 6.84
CA ILE A 240 25.41 112.14 5.74
C ILE A 240 24.39 113.28 5.72
N ILE A 241 23.09 112.97 5.76
CA ILE A 241 22.01 113.98 5.78
C ILE A 241 22.16 114.91 6.99
N TYR A 242 22.48 114.35 8.17
CA TYR A 242 22.70 115.14 9.38
C TYR A 242 23.91 116.07 9.25
N ARG A 243 25.05 115.57 8.74
CA ARG A 243 26.26 116.37 8.49
C ARG A 243 25.97 117.48 7.46
N GLU A 244 25.30 117.15 6.35
CA GLU A 244 24.91 118.12 5.33
C GLU A 244 23.95 119.17 5.89
N ARG A 245 22.96 118.77 6.70
CA ARG A 245 22.05 119.70 7.38
C ARG A 245 22.83 120.64 8.31
N LYS A 246 23.77 120.12 9.10
CA LYS A 246 24.63 120.94 9.97
C LYS A 246 25.48 121.95 9.18
N VAL A 247 26.04 121.54 8.05
CA VAL A 247 26.79 122.44 7.15
C VAL A 247 25.87 123.49 6.52
N ARG A 248 24.67 123.10 6.06
CA ARG A 248 23.66 124.02 5.54
C ARG A 248 23.22 125.02 6.59
N ASP A 249 22.90 124.58 7.80
CA ASP A 249 22.50 125.45 8.91
C ASP A 249 23.61 126.43 9.30
N LYS A 250 24.88 125.99 9.29
CA LYS A 250 26.03 126.87 9.50
C LYS A 250 26.12 127.94 8.40
N LYS A 251 26.10 127.53 7.13
CA LYS A 251 26.09 128.47 5.98
C LYS A 251 24.92 129.46 6.05
N LEU A 252 23.73 128.98 6.45
CA LEU A 252 22.53 129.81 6.57
C LEU A 252 22.66 130.81 7.73
N LYS A 253 23.27 130.42 8.86
CA LYS A 253 23.63 131.34 9.96
C LYS A 253 24.66 132.37 9.51
N ASP A 254 25.71 131.97 8.80
CA ASP A 254 26.74 132.88 8.29
C ASP A 254 26.15 133.90 7.31
N LEU A 255 25.29 133.46 6.39
CA LEU A 255 24.55 134.34 5.48
C LEU A 255 23.60 135.27 6.22
N LYS A 256 22.84 134.77 7.22
CA LYS A 256 21.98 135.59 8.08
C LYS A 256 22.78 136.69 8.76
N LYS A 257 23.93 136.35 9.35
CA LYS A 257 24.84 137.31 9.98
C LYS A 257 25.32 138.36 8.98
N LEU A 258 25.75 137.97 7.79
CA LEU A 258 26.16 138.90 6.75
C LEU A 258 25.00 139.81 6.30
N THR A 259 23.77 139.28 6.18
CA THR A 259 22.58 140.08 5.85
C THR A 259 22.15 141.00 6.98
N GLU A 260 22.30 140.59 8.25
CA GLU A 260 22.04 141.43 9.41
C GLU A 260 23.11 142.51 9.56
N GLU A 261 24.38 142.21 9.30
CA GLU A 261 25.47 143.19 9.23
C GLU A 261 25.23 144.18 8.10
N LYS A 262 24.85 143.70 6.90
CA LYS A 262 24.44 144.57 5.79
C LYS A 262 23.18 145.37 6.12
N ARG A 263 22.18 144.78 6.78
CA ARG A 263 20.96 145.50 7.23
C ARG A 263 21.31 146.53 8.28
N ALA A 264 22.17 146.24 9.24
CA ALA A 264 22.62 147.19 10.26
C ALA A 264 23.46 148.31 9.64
N GLN A 265 24.27 148.01 8.61
CA GLN A 265 24.96 149.02 7.82
C GLN A 265 23.96 149.84 6.98
N ASN A 266 22.96 149.19 6.38
CA ASN A 266 21.92 149.83 5.61
C ASN A 266 21.04 150.72 6.50
N GLU A 267 20.70 150.27 7.72
CA GLU A 267 19.95 150.99 8.75
C GLU A 267 20.79 152.14 9.33
N ARG A 268 22.13 151.99 9.43
CA ARG A 268 23.06 153.10 9.72
C ARG A 268 23.10 154.13 8.59
N THR A 269 23.00 153.70 7.32
CA THR A 269 22.87 154.63 6.17
C THR A 269 21.45 155.18 6.01
N GLU A 270 20.42 154.46 6.46
CA GLU A 270 19.00 154.84 6.41
C GLU A 270 18.65 155.84 7.52
N ARG A 271 19.25 155.69 8.72
CA ARG A 271 19.26 156.73 9.77
C ARG A 271 20.07 157.99 9.41
N ARG A 272 20.83 157.97 8.30
CA ARG A 272 21.52 159.14 7.72
C ARG A 272 20.94 159.61 6.38
N SER A 273 19.95 158.90 5.84
CA SER A 273 19.35 159.20 4.53
C SER A 273 17.86 158.90 4.55
N GLN A 274 17.10 159.68 5.32
CA GLN A 274 15.66 159.81 5.11
C GLN A 274 15.44 160.99 4.15
N LYS A 275 15.62 160.74 2.84
CA LYS A 275 15.01 161.54 1.77
C LYS A 275 15.17 160.88 0.41
N ASP A 276 14.04 160.83 -0.29
CA ASP A 276 13.86 160.81 -1.74
C ASP A 276 13.96 159.48 -2.54
N ARG A 277 12.78 159.17 -3.12
CA ARG A 277 12.50 158.76 -4.51
C ARG A 277 12.58 157.27 -4.92
N ILE A 278 11.39 156.66 -5.00
CA ILE A 278 10.65 156.10 -6.18
C ILE A 278 11.37 156.15 -7.57
N PRO A 279 10.90 155.43 -8.62
CA PRO A 279 10.86 153.98 -9.00
C PRO A 279 11.69 153.71 -10.30
N PHE A 280 11.42 152.57 -10.99
CA PHE A 280 11.90 152.06 -12.30
C PHE A 280 13.01 151.01 -12.18
N GLY A 281 12.97 149.85 -12.86
CA GLY A 281 12.28 149.46 -14.08
C GLY A 281 13.33 148.97 -15.08
N SER A 282 13.24 147.73 -15.56
CA SER A 282 13.86 147.27 -16.81
C SER A 282 13.26 145.92 -17.22
N ASP A 283 12.33 145.99 -18.17
CA ASP A 283 12.31 145.04 -19.29
C ASP A 283 13.66 145.11 -20.01
N ASP A 284 14.18 143.95 -20.44
CA ASP A 284 14.71 143.86 -21.81
C ASP A 284 14.66 142.42 -22.34
N VAL A 285 13.65 142.23 -23.19
CA VAL A 285 13.61 141.50 -24.45
C VAL A 285 14.93 140.81 -24.88
N LEU A 286 14.83 139.54 -25.33
CA LEU A 286 15.21 139.08 -26.70
C LEU A 286 15.64 137.61 -26.79
N LYS A 287 14.95 136.93 -27.74
CA LYS A 287 15.43 135.89 -28.68
C LYS A 287 15.24 134.42 -28.32
N GLU A 288 14.20 133.84 -28.93
CA GLU A 288 14.28 132.53 -29.60
C GLU A 288 15.55 132.45 -30.49
N PRO A 289 16.09 131.23 -30.67
CA PRO A 289 15.92 130.65 -31.99
C PRO A 289 15.51 129.18 -31.98
N GLN A 290 14.49 128.94 -32.79
CA GLN A 290 14.11 127.70 -33.43
C GLN A 290 15.29 126.87 -33.94
N VAL A 291 15.31 125.58 -33.61
CA VAL A 291 16.00 124.55 -34.41
C VAL A 291 15.15 123.28 -34.52
N LYS A 292 14.56 123.11 -35.71
CA LYS A 292 14.29 121.87 -36.46
C LYS A 292 13.29 120.86 -35.87
N LYS A 293 12.01 121.17 -36.04
CA LYS A 293 10.87 120.23 -36.04
C LYS A 293 10.81 119.48 -37.38
N SER A 294 11.52 118.35 -37.53
CA SER A 294 11.16 117.35 -38.56
C SER A 294 11.67 115.94 -38.28
N THR A 295 12.72 115.76 -37.45
CA THR A 295 13.23 114.43 -37.07
C THR A 295 12.58 113.86 -35.79
N ILE A 296 12.02 114.74 -34.95
CA ILE A 296 11.46 114.37 -33.63
C ILE A 296 10.09 113.68 -33.76
N LEU A 297 9.33 113.92 -34.84
CA LEU A 297 7.98 113.36 -34.98
C LEU A 297 7.98 111.85 -35.30
N LYS A 298 8.85 111.37 -36.19
CA LYS A 298 8.96 109.94 -36.53
C LYS A 298 9.56 109.11 -35.40
N SER A 299 10.53 109.67 -34.67
CA SER A 299 11.13 109.03 -33.47
C SER A 299 10.13 108.96 -32.31
N LYS A 300 9.34 110.02 -32.06
CA LYS A 300 8.27 110.00 -31.04
C LYS A 300 7.14 109.02 -31.36
N GLN A 301 6.76 108.89 -32.63
CA GLN A 301 5.68 107.96 -33.02
C GLN A 301 6.12 106.50 -32.86
N ALA A 302 7.36 106.16 -33.23
CA ALA A 302 7.94 104.83 -32.99
C ALA A 302 8.09 104.52 -31.48
N MET A 303 8.54 105.49 -30.68
CA MET A 303 8.61 105.36 -29.22
C MET A 303 7.24 105.17 -28.58
N PHE A 304 6.19 105.84 -29.09
CA PHE A 304 4.85 105.72 -28.56
C PHE A 304 4.22 104.36 -28.88
N THR A 305 4.39 103.84 -30.10
CA THR A 305 3.96 102.47 -30.44
C THR A 305 4.75 101.39 -29.69
N ALA A 306 6.05 101.60 -29.46
CA ALA A 306 6.86 100.69 -28.66
C ALA A 306 6.45 100.75 -27.17
N ALA A 307 6.14 101.94 -26.65
CA ALA A 307 5.65 102.12 -25.28
C ALA A 307 4.27 101.50 -25.07
N GLU A 308 3.32 101.65 -26.01
CA GLU A 308 2.01 100.98 -25.94
C GLU A 308 2.13 99.45 -25.98
N ALA A 309 3.03 98.91 -26.81
CA ALA A 309 3.29 97.47 -26.85
C ALA A 309 3.90 96.99 -25.53
N PHE A 310 4.82 97.77 -24.95
CA PHE A 310 5.42 97.46 -23.65
C PHE A 310 4.41 97.54 -22.52
N ASP A 311 3.48 98.50 -22.55
CA ASP A 311 2.45 98.65 -21.53
C ASP A 311 1.43 97.50 -21.58
N LYS A 312 1.07 97.04 -22.79
CA LYS A 312 0.23 95.84 -22.94
C LYS A 312 0.90 94.58 -22.40
N ILE A 313 2.20 94.42 -22.66
CA ILE A 313 2.98 93.29 -22.13
C ILE A 313 3.10 93.41 -20.61
N ARG A 314 3.42 94.59 -20.09
CA ARG A 314 3.49 94.89 -18.64
C ARG A 314 2.19 94.59 -17.91
N VAL A 315 1.05 94.93 -18.51
CA VAL A 315 -0.28 94.62 -17.93
C VAL A 315 -0.59 93.12 -17.99
N ALA A 316 -0.17 92.41 -19.04
CA ALA A 316 -0.39 90.97 -19.18
C ALA A 316 0.54 90.12 -18.30
N THR A 317 1.78 90.55 -18.08
CA THR A 317 2.77 89.83 -17.25
C THR A 317 2.84 90.32 -15.80
N GLY A 318 2.30 91.52 -15.50
CA GLY A 318 2.26 92.08 -14.15
C GLY A 318 3.59 92.64 -13.63
N VAL A 319 4.63 92.74 -14.47
CA VAL A 319 6.00 93.06 -14.06
C VAL A 319 6.45 94.44 -14.54
N THR A 320 7.05 95.25 -13.67
CA THR A 320 7.30 96.69 -13.91
C THR A 320 8.58 97.01 -14.67
N ASN A 321 9.58 96.12 -14.67
CA ASN A 321 10.88 96.35 -15.30
C ASN A 321 11.07 95.48 -16.55
N ALA A 322 11.71 96.03 -17.59
CA ALA A 322 11.87 95.36 -18.88
C ALA A 322 12.68 94.05 -18.81
N ASN A 323 13.67 94.01 -17.91
CA ASN A 323 14.49 92.81 -17.71
C ASN A 323 13.71 91.70 -16.98
N ASP A 324 12.80 92.07 -16.09
CA ASP A 324 11.99 91.10 -15.34
C ASP A 324 10.92 90.47 -16.23
N VAL A 325 10.42 91.19 -17.24
CA VAL A 325 9.56 90.64 -18.29
C VAL A 325 10.28 89.53 -19.06
N MET A 326 11.53 89.76 -19.47
CA MET A 326 12.34 88.75 -20.16
C MET A 326 12.61 87.53 -19.27
N ALA A 327 12.90 87.74 -17.98
CA ALA A 327 13.09 86.65 -17.03
C ALA A 327 11.81 85.83 -16.80
N CYS A 328 10.65 86.49 -16.71
CA CYS A 328 9.35 85.80 -16.63
C CYS A 328 9.04 84.99 -17.89
N PHE A 329 9.33 85.50 -19.09
CA PHE A 329 9.15 84.73 -20.32
C PHE A 329 10.11 83.53 -20.39
N ALA A 330 11.36 83.68 -19.96
CA ALA A 330 12.31 82.56 -19.90
C ALA A 330 11.84 81.48 -18.91
N ALA A 331 11.42 81.86 -17.70
CA ALA A 331 10.87 80.92 -16.72
C ALA A 331 9.54 80.28 -17.20
N GLN A 332 8.73 81.02 -17.95
CA GLN A 332 7.48 80.51 -18.54
C GLN A 332 7.75 79.54 -19.70
N GLU A 333 8.79 79.79 -20.49
CA GLU A 333 9.23 78.86 -21.54
C GLU A 333 9.82 77.57 -20.94
N GLU A 334 10.61 77.68 -19.87
CA GLU A 334 11.15 76.51 -19.15
C GLU A 334 10.03 75.68 -18.50
N THR A 335 9.06 76.31 -17.83
CA THR A 335 7.90 75.60 -17.27
C THR A 335 7.02 74.99 -18.34
N PHE A 336 6.86 75.66 -19.50
CA PHE A 336 6.17 75.08 -20.65
C PHE A 336 6.89 73.83 -21.19
N LYS A 337 8.21 73.90 -21.39
CA LYS A 337 9.01 72.74 -21.83
C LYS A 337 8.92 71.58 -20.85
N HIS A 338 9.02 71.86 -19.55
CA HIS A 338 8.89 70.83 -18.53
C HIS A 338 7.50 70.18 -18.51
N LEU A 339 6.43 70.97 -18.68
CA LEU A 339 5.07 70.45 -18.79
C LEU A 339 4.87 69.62 -20.06
N GLU A 340 5.51 70.01 -21.17
CA GLU A 340 5.47 69.28 -22.43
C GLU A 340 6.23 67.94 -22.33
N GLU A 341 7.38 67.92 -21.66
CA GLU A 341 8.10 66.69 -21.30
C GLU A 341 7.26 65.77 -20.42
N MET A 342 6.69 66.28 -19.32
CA MET A 342 5.80 65.49 -18.47
C MET A 342 4.55 64.97 -19.20
N LYS A 343 4.01 65.76 -20.14
CA LYS A 343 2.90 65.31 -20.99
C LYS A 343 3.34 64.14 -21.86
N ASN A 344 4.49 64.23 -22.52
CA ASN A 344 5.02 63.18 -23.37
C ASN A 344 5.33 61.90 -22.57
N GLU A 345 5.95 62.03 -21.39
CA GLU A 345 6.23 60.90 -20.49
C GLU A 345 4.94 60.21 -20.00
N ASN A 346 3.90 60.98 -19.70
CA ASN A 346 2.60 60.44 -19.32
C ASN A 346 1.90 59.76 -20.51
N GLU A 347 1.98 60.32 -21.72
CA GLU A 347 1.45 59.70 -22.93
C GLU A 347 2.15 58.38 -23.23
N GLU A 348 3.48 58.32 -23.13
CA GLU A 348 4.25 57.07 -23.25
C GLU A 348 3.85 56.05 -22.19
N SER A 349 3.77 56.47 -20.92
CA SER A 349 3.39 55.60 -19.81
C SER A 349 1.98 55.03 -19.99
N LEU A 350 1.05 55.86 -20.50
CA LEU A 350 -0.32 55.46 -20.77
C LEU A 350 -0.41 54.43 -21.91
N VAL A 351 0.42 54.58 -22.95
CA VAL A 351 0.53 53.58 -24.03
C VAL A 351 1.08 52.26 -23.49
N ARG A 352 2.18 52.29 -22.72
CA ARG A 352 2.77 51.07 -22.10
C ARG A 352 1.77 50.35 -21.20
N LEU A 353 1.05 51.09 -20.35
CA LEU A 353 0.03 50.51 -19.47
C LEU A 353 -1.15 49.91 -20.24
N LYS A 354 -1.54 50.49 -21.39
CA LYS A 354 -2.56 49.89 -22.27
C LYS A 354 -2.08 48.59 -22.90
N GLU A 355 -0.84 48.54 -23.35
CA GLU A 355 -0.24 47.32 -23.92
C GLU A 355 -0.13 46.21 -22.87
N GLU A 356 0.35 46.54 -21.66
CA GLU A 356 0.42 45.59 -20.53
C GLU A 356 -0.96 45.06 -20.15
N ARG A 357 -1.98 45.94 -20.08
CA ARG A 357 -3.36 45.54 -19.86
C ARG A 357 -3.82 44.54 -20.92
N ASP A 358 -3.53 44.80 -22.20
CA ASP A 358 -3.97 43.95 -23.31
C ASP A 358 -3.23 42.60 -23.33
N VAL A 359 -1.98 42.55 -22.88
CA VAL A 359 -1.25 41.29 -22.65
C VAL A 359 -1.90 40.50 -21.52
N LEU A 360 -2.09 41.12 -20.35
CA LEU A 360 -2.69 40.47 -19.19
C LEU A 360 -4.13 39.99 -19.46
N GLN A 361 -4.91 40.75 -20.22
CA GLN A 361 -6.25 40.37 -20.67
C GLN A 361 -6.21 39.06 -21.49
N ARG A 362 -5.27 38.95 -22.45
CA ARG A 362 -5.10 37.74 -23.27
C ARG A 362 -4.62 36.55 -22.45
N GLU A 363 -3.72 36.75 -21.49
CA GLU A 363 -3.26 35.68 -20.59
C GLU A 363 -4.39 35.18 -19.68
N LEU A 364 -5.24 36.09 -19.19
CA LEU A 364 -6.42 35.76 -18.41
C LEU A 364 -7.41 34.92 -19.23
N GLU A 365 -7.71 35.33 -20.46
CA GLU A 365 -8.59 34.60 -21.37
C GLU A 365 -8.02 33.20 -21.68
N HIS A 366 -6.74 33.11 -22.03
CA HIS A 366 -6.07 31.84 -22.26
C HIS A 366 -6.17 30.91 -21.04
N THR A 367 -5.93 31.44 -19.85
CA THR A 367 -5.98 30.65 -18.59
C THR A 367 -7.40 30.22 -18.25
N LYS A 368 -8.41 31.09 -18.45
CA LYS A 368 -9.82 30.76 -18.24
C LYS A 368 -10.27 29.62 -19.15
N TYR A 369 -10.07 29.77 -20.47
CA TYR A 369 -10.57 28.80 -21.44
C TYR A 369 -9.76 27.49 -21.44
N SER A 370 -8.43 27.53 -21.23
CA SER A 370 -7.62 26.31 -21.11
C SER A 370 -7.89 25.55 -19.81
N GLY A 371 -8.16 26.26 -18.71
CA GLY A 371 -8.55 25.66 -17.43
C GLY A 371 -9.91 24.98 -17.51
N GLU A 372 -10.89 25.62 -18.14
CA GLU A 372 -12.22 25.03 -18.37
C GLU A 372 -12.17 23.81 -19.29
N ALA A 373 -11.42 23.87 -20.41
CA ALA A 373 -11.24 22.74 -21.31
C ALA A 373 -10.60 21.54 -20.61
N ARG A 374 -9.56 21.76 -19.78
CA ARG A 374 -8.93 20.69 -18.99
C ARG A 374 -9.89 20.09 -17.97
N LYS A 375 -10.70 20.91 -17.31
CA LYS A 375 -11.70 20.45 -16.32
C LYS A 375 -12.80 19.61 -16.97
N VAL A 376 -13.31 20.02 -18.12
CA VAL A 376 -14.30 19.27 -18.89
C VAL A 376 -13.72 17.94 -19.38
N GLY A 377 -12.49 17.94 -19.91
CA GLY A 377 -11.79 16.72 -20.31
C GLY A 377 -11.60 15.73 -19.16
N ALA A 378 -11.14 16.23 -18.00
CA ALA A 378 -10.99 15.41 -16.79
C ALA A 378 -12.34 14.85 -16.30
N GLN A 379 -13.41 15.65 -16.35
CA GLN A 379 -14.74 15.21 -15.95
C GLN A 379 -15.31 14.13 -16.89
N ASN A 380 -15.06 14.23 -18.19
CA ASN A 380 -15.47 13.22 -19.17
C ASN A 380 -14.69 11.91 -18.98
N LEU A 381 -13.37 11.98 -18.79
CA LEU A 381 -12.56 10.80 -18.48
C LEU A 381 -13.03 10.11 -17.19
N MET A 382 -13.37 10.88 -16.15
CA MET A 382 -13.92 10.31 -14.92
C MET A 382 -15.28 9.63 -15.12
N LYS A 383 -16.13 10.14 -16.02
CA LYS A 383 -17.39 9.47 -16.37
C LYS A 383 -17.15 8.17 -17.12
N GLU A 384 -16.21 8.15 -18.07
CA GLU A 384 -15.83 6.94 -18.81
C GLU A 384 -15.25 5.86 -17.88
N LEU A 385 -14.33 6.24 -16.98
CA LEU A 385 -13.78 5.31 -15.99
C LEU A 385 -14.85 4.75 -15.06
N ARG A 386 -15.82 5.56 -14.62
CA ARG A 386 -16.96 5.08 -13.83
C ARG A 386 -17.85 4.12 -14.61
N ALA A 387 -18.09 4.39 -15.88
CA ALA A 387 -18.86 3.51 -16.75
C ALA A 387 -18.14 2.16 -16.96
N HIS A 388 -16.82 2.19 -17.17
CA HIS A 388 -15.99 0.98 -17.24
C HIS A 388 -16.03 0.18 -15.93
N LEU A 389 -15.88 0.85 -14.78
CA LEU A 389 -15.97 0.21 -13.47
C LEU A 389 -17.32 -0.50 -13.29
N GLN A 390 -18.43 0.17 -13.57
CA GLN A 390 -19.77 -0.42 -13.47
C GLN A 390 -19.95 -1.62 -14.41
N LYS A 391 -19.36 -1.58 -15.61
CA LYS A 391 -19.40 -2.70 -16.55
C LYS A 391 -18.64 -3.91 -16.00
N GLU A 392 -17.46 -3.68 -15.43
CA GLU A 392 -16.64 -4.72 -14.82
C GLU A 392 -17.27 -5.30 -13.55
N GLU A 393 -17.91 -4.48 -12.72
CA GLU A 393 -18.67 -4.93 -11.56
C GLU A 393 -19.83 -5.84 -11.97
N LYS A 394 -20.62 -5.45 -12.98
CA LYS A 394 -21.69 -6.29 -13.53
C LYS A 394 -21.15 -7.61 -14.07
N ARG A 395 -20.00 -7.58 -14.76
CA ARG A 395 -19.35 -8.80 -15.26
C ARG A 395 -18.92 -9.72 -14.13
N ARG A 396 -18.29 -9.16 -13.09
CA ARG A 396 -17.91 -9.90 -11.87
C ARG A 396 -19.12 -10.55 -11.23
N ASP A 397 -20.20 -9.81 -11.03
CA ASP A 397 -21.39 -10.31 -10.36
C ASP A 397 -22.06 -11.43 -11.18
N ALA A 398 -22.13 -11.30 -12.50
CA ALA A 398 -22.59 -12.37 -13.40
C ALA A 398 -21.73 -13.64 -13.29
N THR A 399 -20.39 -13.51 -13.34
CA THR A 399 -19.49 -14.66 -13.18
C THR A 399 -19.60 -15.31 -11.80
N ARG A 400 -19.87 -14.52 -10.75
CA ARG A 400 -20.09 -15.03 -9.40
C ARG A 400 -21.38 -15.82 -9.29
N GLU A 401 -22.45 -15.38 -9.95
CA GLU A 401 -23.69 -16.13 -10.03
C GLU A 401 -23.52 -17.44 -10.80
N GLU A 402 -22.81 -17.42 -11.94
CA GLU A 402 -22.48 -18.62 -12.70
C GLU A 402 -21.67 -19.62 -11.86
N LEU A 403 -20.64 -19.14 -11.15
CA LEU A 403 -19.84 -19.96 -10.25
C LEU A 403 -20.69 -20.57 -9.13
N SER A 404 -21.62 -19.79 -8.55
CA SER A 404 -22.55 -20.27 -7.54
C SER A 404 -23.45 -21.40 -8.08
N LYS A 405 -23.95 -21.26 -9.31
CA LYS A 405 -24.74 -22.30 -9.99
C LYS A 405 -23.92 -23.57 -10.20
N VAL A 406 -22.68 -23.44 -10.70
CA VAL A 406 -21.78 -24.58 -10.92
C VAL A 406 -21.45 -25.27 -9.59
N ASN A 407 -21.13 -24.51 -8.54
CA ASN A 407 -20.86 -25.07 -7.21
C ASN A 407 -22.07 -25.83 -6.66
N LYS A 408 -23.29 -25.34 -6.87
CA LYS A 408 -24.51 -26.06 -6.45
C LYS A 408 -24.68 -27.38 -7.21
N VAL A 409 -24.43 -27.38 -8.52
CA VAL A 409 -24.46 -28.61 -9.34
C VAL A 409 -23.38 -29.59 -8.89
N LEU A 410 -22.16 -29.12 -8.66
CA LEU A 410 -21.04 -29.93 -8.19
C LEU A 410 -21.33 -30.54 -6.80
N LEU A 411 -21.92 -29.76 -5.89
CA LEU A 411 -22.32 -30.25 -4.57
C LEU A 411 -23.38 -31.35 -4.70
N ASN A 412 -24.39 -31.15 -5.55
CA ASN A 412 -25.40 -32.18 -5.82
C ASN A 412 -24.82 -33.44 -6.47
N ALA A 413 -23.85 -33.28 -7.39
CA ALA A 413 -23.16 -34.42 -7.99
C ALA A 413 -22.33 -35.17 -6.95
N LYS A 414 -21.61 -34.45 -6.08
CA LYS A 414 -20.84 -35.03 -4.98
C LYS A 414 -21.74 -35.81 -4.03
N THR A 415 -22.84 -35.23 -3.56
CA THR A 415 -23.78 -35.93 -2.67
C THR A 415 -24.41 -37.14 -3.37
N GLY A 416 -24.71 -37.04 -4.67
CA GLY A 416 -25.18 -38.17 -5.48
C GLY A 416 -24.16 -39.31 -5.57
N VAL A 417 -22.88 -38.99 -5.82
CA VAL A 417 -21.78 -39.97 -5.83
C VAL A 417 -21.55 -40.58 -4.46
N GLU A 418 -21.59 -39.78 -3.38
CA GLU A 418 -21.50 -40.28 -2.00
C GLU A 418 -22.65 -41.25 -1.69
N HIS A 419 -23.89 -40.91 -2.07
CA HIS A 419 -25.03 -41.80 -1.93
C HIS A 419 -24.89 -43.11 -2.72
N LEU A 420 -24.39 -43.04 -3.96
CA LEU A 420 -24.11 -44.23 -4.76
C LEU A 420 -23.00 -45.07 -4.14
N ALA A 421 -21.91 -44.46 -3.67
CA ALA A 421 -20.83 -45.13 -2.98
C ALA A 421 -21.33 -45.85 -1.73
N SER A 422 -22.17 -45.20 -0.90
CA SER A 422 -22.81 -45.85 0.26
C SER A 422 -23.68 -47.04 -0.15
N LYS A 423 -24.43 -46.95 -1.25
CA LYS A 423 -25.25 -48.08 -1.74
C LYS A 423 -24.40 -49.24 -2.26
N VAL A 424 -23.32 -48.96 -2.98
CA VAL A 424 -22.41 -49.97 -3.55
C VAL A 424 -21.52 -50.61 -2.48
N GLN A 425 -21.26 -49.93 -1.35
CA GLN A 425 -20.47 -50.46 -0.24
C GLN A 425 -20.99 -51.78 0.33
N HIS A 426 -22.28 -52.06 0.17
CA HIS A 426 -22.91 -53.32 0.62
C HIS A 426 -22.86 -54.44 -0.45
N ILE A 427 -22.51 -54.12 -1.68
CA ILE A 427 -22.30 -55.10 -2.75
C ILE A 427 -20.92 -55.70 -2.55
N LYS A 428 -20.86 -56.91 -1.98
CA LYS A 428 -19.64 -57.71 -1.99
C LYS A 428 -19.32 -58.04 -3.45
N LEU A 429 -18.23 -57.46 -3.96
CA LEU A 429 -17.58 -57.93 -5.19
C LEU A 429 -17.30 -59.43 -5.01
N ILE A 430 -18.14 -60.26 -5.64
CA ILE A 430 -17.77 -61.64 -5.91
C ILE A 430 -16.61 -61.50 -6.89
N ALA A 431 -15.41 -61.79 -6.42
CA ALA A 431 -14.23 -61.97 -7.25
C ALA A 431 -14.55 -63.09 -8.25
N ALA A 432 -15.12 -62.71 -9.39
CA ALA A 432 -15.21 -63.56 -10.55
C ALA A 432 -13.78 -63.73 -11.06
N LEU A 433 -13.21 -64.88 -10.67
CA LEU A 433 -12.20 -65.63 -11.41
C LEU A 433 -11.13 -64.78 -12.10
N LEU A 434 -10.00 -64.67 -11.42
CA LEU A 434 -8.68 -64.71 -12.06
C LEU A 434 -8.66 -65.87 -13.06
N LEU A 435 -8.92 -65.57 -14.33
CA LEU A 435 -8.45 -66.39 -15.44
C LEU A 435 -7.00 -65.96 -15.71
N PRO A 436 -6.03 -66.88 -15.67
CA PRO A 436 -4.71 -66.61 -16.19
C PRO A 436 -4.78 -66.64 -17.71
N ASN A 437 -4.39 -65.53 -18.34
CA ASN A 437 -3.69 -65.49 -19.63
C ASN A 437 -3.00 -64.13 -19.78
#